data_AF-A0A7Y4L168-F1
#
_entry.id   AF-A0A7Y4L168-F1
#
_cell.length_a   1.000
_cell.length_b   1.000
_cell.length_c   1.000
_cell.angle_alpha   90.00
_cell.angle_beta   90.00
_cell.angle_gamma   90.00
#
_symmetry.space_group_name_H-M   'P 1'
#
loop_
_entity.id
_entity.type
_entity.pdbx_description
1 polymer ?
#
loop_
_entity_poly.entity_id
_entity_poly.type
_entity_poly.pdbx_seq_one_letter_code
_entity_poly.pdbx_strand_id
1 'polypeptide(L)'
;MATIATISSSPSVPSRTDAVLEYVTKRLISHGHEVTPIVLRDLPAEPLLHGRADDPGIAAAIKTLEAADAVVVTTPVYKAAYAGLLKVFLDLLPQYALKGKTVLPLATGGTPAHVLVIDYALRPVLTSLGAGAIGQGWFVLSAHINLYDGGGVLLDQAASVPLYQVTEAFLTTVEGGQPLDSTPVQAAEIEVLRARPEDPEAAPLLADLIVEYSTRYGRTTEHTQLTEVPASDFHTDSGGAFVLLRYGGQTVAGGAIRRYDDQTAEVKRMWTSHLHRRQGLGRRVLAELERAAVDLGYRKLYLTTGPRQPEAAALYRAVGFQPQFDVDADPESIGPLPFTKDLTLALKVAS
;
A
#
# COMPACT_ATOMS: atom_id res chain seq x y z
N MET A 1 -4.96 -10.87 -16.56
CA MET A 1 -4.92 -11.54 -15.25
C MET A 1 -3.82 -12.57 -15.29
N ALA A 2 -2.90 -12.53 -14.33
CA ALA A 2 -1.76 -13.44 -14.22
C ALA A 2 -1.82 -14.16 -12.88
N THR A 3 -1.27 -15.37 -12.82
CA THR A 3 -1.12 -16.14 -11.58
C THR A 3 0.24 -15.85 -10.97
N ILE A 4 0.28 -15.36 -9.74
CA ILE A 4 1.51 -14.94 -9.06
C ILE A 4 1.73 -15.79 -7.80
N ALA A 5 2.88 -16.46 -7.71
CA ALA A 5 3.28 -17.14 -6.49
C ALA A 5 4.04 -16.18 -5.56
N THR A 6 3.70 -16.17 -4.27
CA THR A 6 4.46 -15.41 -3.26
C THR A 6 5.18 -16.37 -2.32
N ILE A 7 6.48 -16.17 -2.09
CA ILE A 7 7.29 -17.03 -1.21
C ILE A 7 7.61 -16.29 0.08
N SER A 8 7.01 -16.74 1.18
CA SER A 8 7.38 -16.35 2.55
C SER A 8 8.46 -17.28 3.07
N SER A 9 9.64 -16.72 3.36
CA SER A 9 10.81 -17.50 3.77
C SER A 9 11.27 -17.24 5.21
N SER A 10 10.49 -16.52 6.02
CA SER A 10 10.87 -16.27 7.41
C SER A 10 10.62 -17.51 8.29
N PRO A 11 11.63 -17.98 9.05
CA PRO A 11 11.43 -19.09 9.97
C PRO A 11 10.70 -18.70 11.27
N SER A 12 10.42 -17.41 11.50
CA SER A 12 9.91 -16.90 12.78
C SER A 12 8.52 -16.26 12.65
N VAL A 13 7.76 -16.29 13.75
CA VAL A 13 6.48 -15.57 13.91
C VAL A 13 6.55 -14.74 15.20
N PRO A 14 6.21 -13.44 15.19
CA PRO A 14 5.84 -12.63 14.02
C PRO A 14 7.04 -12.36 13.08
N SER A 15 6.75 -12.03 11.82
CA SER A 15 7.77 -11.84 10.77
C SER A 15 7.61 -10.48 10.08
N ARG A 16 8.64 -9.65 10.18
CA ARG A 16 8.73 -8.39 9.41
C ARG A 16 8.86 -8.65 7.90
N THR A 17 9.45 -9.78 7.51
CA THR A 17 9.51 -10.19 6.10
C THR A 17 8.12 -10.53 5.57
N ASP A 18 7.32 -11.25 6.36
CA ASP A 18 5.95 -11.63 5.99
C ASP A 18 5.06 -10.38 5.92
N ALA A 19 5.27 -9.40 6.81
CA ALA A 19 4.63 -8.09 6.75
C ALA A 19 4.92 -7.31 5.46
N VAL A 20 6.19 -7.33 4.99
CA VAL A 20 6.55 -6.73 3.69
C VAL A 20 5.92 -7.50 2.53
N LEU A 21 5.89 -8.84 2.59
CA LEU A 21 5.22 -9.65 1.57
C LEU A 21 3.72 -9.41 1.53
N GLU A 22 3.07 -9.24 2.67
CA GLU A 22 1.64 -8.94 2.77
C GLU A 22 1.31 -7.56 2.16
N TYR A 23 2.14 -6.55 2.44
CA TYR A 23 2.02 -5.22 1.81
C TYR A 23 2.03 -5.32 0.29
N VAL A 24 2.99 -6.07 -0.27
CA VAL A 24 3.10 -6.27 -1.73
C VAL A 24 1.94 -7.12 -2.25
N THR A 25 1.56 -8.20 -1.56
CA THR A 25 0.47 -9.10 -1.95
C THR A 25 -0.86 -8.37 -2.12
N LYS A 26 -1.19 -7.46 -1.18
CA LYS A 26 -2.40 -6.63 -1.29
C LYS A 26 -2.41 -5.79 -2.56
N ARG A 27 -1.26 -5.27 -2.96
CA ARG A 27 -1.10 -4.53 -4.22
C ARG A 27 -1.34 -5.42 -5.44
N LEU A 28 -0.72 -6.60 -5.47
CA LEU A 28 -0.91 -7.56 -6.57
C LEU A 28 -2.39 -7.93 -6.76
N ILE A 29 -3.11 -8.19 -5.66
CA ILE A 29 -4.54 -8.49 -5.68
C ILE A 29 -5.35 -7.29 -6.18
N SER A 30 -4.98 -6.06 -5.81
CA SER A 30 -5.67 -4.84 -6.26
C SER A 30 -5.55 -4.58 -7.77
N HIS A 31 -4.49 -5.10 -8.42
CA HIS A 31 -4.35 -5.12 -9.88
C HIS A 31 -5.11 -6.28 -10.55
N GLY A 32 -5.86 -7.07 -9.77
CA GLY A 32 -6.71 -8.15 -10.29
C GLY A 32 -5.96 -9.44 -10.62
N HIS A 33 -4.75 -9.63 -10.09
CA HIS A 33 -4.01 -10.88 -10.22
C HIS A 33 -4.47 -11.94 -9.22
N GLU A 34 -4.36 -13.21 -9.62
CA GLU A 34 -4.53 -14.34 -8.71
C GLU A 34 -3.22 -14.56 -7.96
N VAL A 35 -3.24 -14.50 -6.62
CA VAL A 35 -2.02 -14.65 -5.82
C VAL A 35 -2.11 -15.89 -4.94
N THR A 36 -1.15 -16.81 -5.10
CA THR A 36 -1.09 -18.06 -4.32
C THR A 36 0.15 -18.06 -3.41
N PRO A 37 -0.02 -18.10 -2.08
CA PRO A 37 1.11 -18.08 -1.16
C PRO A 37 1.78 -19.46 -1.02
N ILE A 38 3.10 -19.43 -0.91
CA ILE A 38 3.96 -20.53 -0.50
C ILE A 38 4.67 -20.10 0.79
N VAL A 39 4.19 -20.62 1.93
CA VAL A 39 4.74 -20.30 3.25
C VAL A 39 5.70 -21.40 3.68
N LEU A 40 7.01 -21.16 3.54
CA LEU A 40 8.02 -22.21 3.67
C LEU A 40 8.12 -22.80 5.08
N ARG A 41 7.81 -22.00 6.11
CA ARG A 41 7.80 -22.42 7.51
C ARG A 41 6.72 -23.48 7.79
N ASP A 42 5.66 -23.48 7.00
CA ASP A 42 4.50 -24.35 7.20
C ASP A 42 4.64 -25.67 6.41
N LEU A 43 5.70 -25.81 5.60
CA LEU A 43 6.05 -27.04 4.90
C LEU A 43 6.61 -28.10 5.86
N PRO A 44 6.44 -29.40 5.55
CA PRO A 44 6.94 -30.47 6.41
C PRO A 44 8.48 -30.45 6.46
N ALA A 45 9.02 -30.23 7.66
CA ALA A 45 10.44 -29.96 7.87
C ALA A 45 11.35 -31.14 7.48
N GLU A 46 10.95 -32.38 7.79
CA GLU A 46 11.76 -33.56 7.49
C GLU A 46 11.91 -33.78 5.96
N PRO A 47 10.84 -33.82 5.15
CA PRO A 47 10.96 -33.82 3.68
C PRO A 47 11.79 -32.67 3.11
N LEU A 48 11.58 -31.45 3.62
CA LEU A 48 12.29 -30.25 3.17
C LEU A 48 13.81 -30.41 3.35
N LEU A 49 14.25 -30.84 4.54
CA LEU A 49 15.67 -31.03 4.86
C LEU A 49 16.30 -32.25 4.17
N HIS A 50 15.52 -33.28 3.86
CA HIS A 50 16.01 -34.49 3.18
C HIS A 50 15.96 -34.43 1.66
N GLY A 51 15.52 -33.32 1.06
CA GLY A 51 15.46 -33.22 -0.40
C GLY A 51 14.32 -34.04 -1.03
N ARG A 52 13.24 -34.35 -0.28
CA ARG A 52 12.11 -35.17 -0.76
C ARG A 52 11.08 -34.31 -1.51
N ALA A 53 11.33 -34.06 -2.79
CA ALA A 53 10.42 -33.31 -3.66
C ALA A 53 9.09 -34.06 -3.97
N ASP A 54 9.05 -35.37 -3.72
CA ASP A 54 7.89 -36.25 -3.90
C ASP A 54 6.91 -36.23 -2.73
N ASP A 55 7.29 -35.65 -1.58
CA ASP A 55 6.38 -35.44 -0.47
C ASP A 55 5.18 -34.58 -0.90
N PRO A 56 3.93 -34.94 -0.55
CA PRO A 56 2.75 -34.24 -1.04
C PRO A 56 2.71 -32.73 -0.72
N GLY A 57 3.21 -32.32 0.45
CA GLY A 57 3.24 -30.91 0.84
C GLY A 57 4.27 -30.12 0.06
N ILE A 58 5.45 -30.72 -0.15
CA ILE A 58 6.52 -30.13 -0.96
C ILE A 58 6.11 -30.07 -2.44
N ALA A 59 5.61 -31.17 -2.99
CA ALA A 59 5.16 -31.27 -4.37
C ALA A 59 4.04 -30.26 -4.68
N ALA A 60 3.12 -30.02 -3.74
CA ALA A 60 2.10 -28.99 -3.88
C ALA A 60 2.70 -27.58 -4.00
N ALA A 61 3.67 -27.23 -3.15
CA ALA A 61 4.36 -25.94 -3.21
C ALA A 61 5.16 -25.76 -4.53
N ILE A 62 5.83 -26.82 -4.99
CA ILE A 62 6.53 -26.82 -6.29
C ILE A 62 5.53 -26.61 -7.43
N LYS A 63 4.40 -27.32 -7.41
CA LYS A 63 3.34 -27.18 -8.42
C LYS A 63 2.74 -25.77 -8.45
N THR A 64 2.56 -25.13 -7.29
CA THR A 64 2.16 -23.72 -7.21
C THR A 64 3.17 -22.81 -7.92
N LEU A 65 4.47 -23.02 -7.69
CA LEU A 65 5.52 -22.26 -8.34
C LEU A 65 5.56 -22.50 -9.86
N GLU A 66 5.39 -23.76 -10.28
CA GLU A 66 5.35 -24.15 -11.69
C GLU A 66 4.20 -23.50 -12.44
N ALA A 67 3.02 -23.42 -11.83
CA ALA A 67 1.82 -22.83 -12.42
C ALA A 67 1.85 -21.29 -12.51
N ALA A 68 2.74 -20.62 -11.77
CA ALA A 68 2.76 -19.16 -11.71
C ALA A 68 3.42 -18.51 -12.94
N ASP A 69 2.85 -17.41 -13.43
CA ASP A 69 3.45 -16.55 -14.47
C ASP A 69 4.57 -15.67 -13.89
N ALA A 70 4.45 -15.31 -12.61
CA ALA A 70 5.39 -14.46 -11.91
C ALA A 70 5.57 -14.87 -10.44
N VAL A 71 6.66 -14.45 -9.82
CA VAL A 71 7.03 -14.85 -8.46
C VAL A 71 7.50 -13.64 -7.66
N VAL A 72 6.95 -13.42 -6.47
CA VAL A 72 7.55 -12.53 -5.47
C VAL A 72 8.25 -13.39 -4.42
N VAL A 73 9.56 -13.23 -4.27
CA VAL A 73 10.34 -13.99 -3.29
C VAL A 73 10.84 -13.05 -2.21
N THR A 74 10.57 -13.39 -0.95
CA THR A 74 10.96 -12.57 0.20
C THR A 74 11.88 -13.33 1.13
N THR A 75 12.83 -12.63 1.76
CA THR A 75 13.72 -13.28 2.72
C THR A 75 14.23 -12.34 3.81
N PRO A 76 14.30 -12.77 5.09
CA PRO A 76 15.10 -12.05 6.07
C PRO A 76 16.60 -12.30 5.83
N VAL A 77 17.43 -11.31 6.14
CA VAL A 77 18.89 -11.48 6.09
C VAL A 77 19.36 -12.29 7.29
N TYR A 78 19.95 -13.46 7.00
CA TYR A 78 20.62 -14.31 7.96
C TYR A 78 22.07 -14.46 7.52
N LYS A 79 23.02 -14.05 8.39
CA LYS A 79 24.47 -14.15 8.12
C LYS A 79 24.88 -13.56 6.76
N ALA A 80 24.40 -12.34 6.47
CA ALA A 80 24.66 -11.59 5.23
C ALA A 80 24.14 -12.24 3.93
N ALA A 81 23.27 -13.25 4.03
CA ALA A 81 22.62 -13.92 2.91
C ALA A 81 21.10 -14.04 3.14
N TYR A 82 20.40 -14.63 2.17
CA TYR A 82 19.02 -15.08 2.36
C TYR A 82 18.92 -16.15 3.46
N ALA A 83 17.73 -16.35 4.01
CA ALA A 83 17.49 -17.38 5.01
C ALA A 83 17.79 -18.79 4.47
N GLY A 84 18.38 -19.65 5.32
CA GLY A 84 18.60 -21.06 4.98
C GLY A 84 17.30 -21.79 4.62
N LEU A 85 16.18 -21.42 5.25
CA LEU A 85 14.85 -21.93 4.92
C LEU A 85 14.47 -21.68 3.46
N LEU A 86 14.77 -20.48 2.93
CA LEU A 86 14.58 -20.20 1.50
C LEU A 86 15.43 -21.15 0.66
N LYS A 87 16.71 -21.26 1.01
CA LYS A 87 17.67 -22.03 0.21
C LYS A 87 17.33 -23.51 0.11
N VAL A 88 16.95 -24.13 1.24
CA VAL A 88 16.57 -25.55 1.27
C VAL A 88 15.35 -25.80 0.37
N PHE A 89 14.39 -24.88 0.31
CA PHE A 89 13.29 -24.99 -0.65
C PHE A 89 13.77 -24.82 -2.10
N LEU A 90 14.60 -23.81 -2.38
CA LEU A 90 15.13 -23.58 -3.74
C LEU A 90 15.97 -24.77 -4.26
N ASP A 91 16.61 -25.53 -3.37
CA ASP A 91 17.39 -26.72 -3.72
C ASP A 91 16.56 -27.93 -4.16
N LEU A 92 15.26 -27.94 -3.85
CA LEU A 92 14.32 -28.96 -4.32
C LEU A 92 13.80 -28.70 -5.72
N LEU A 93 14.00 -27.48 -6.23
CA LEU A 93 13.42 -27.07 -7.51
C LEU A 93 14.19 -27.67 -8.69
N PRO A 94 13.49 -28.03 -9.78
CA PRO A 94 14.15 -28.36 -11.04
C PRO A 94 15.07 -27.23 -11.54
N GLN A 95 16.10 -27.59 -12.31
CA GLN A 95 17.14 -26.66 -12.79
C GLN A 95 16.61 -25.36 -13.43
N TYR A 96 15.45 -25.41 -14.10
CA TYR A 96 14.86 -24.26 -14.79
C TYR A 96 13.45 -23.92 -14.27
N ALA A 97 13.20 -24.14 -12.98
CA ALA A 97 11.89 -23.94 -12.37
C ALA A 97 11.31 -22.53 -12.54
N LEU A 98 12.15 -21.51 -12.77
CA LEU A 98 11.73 -20.12 -12.98
C LEU A 98 11.73 -19.70 -14.45
N LYS A 99 11.91 -20.63 -15.40
CA LYS A 99 11.94 -20.34 -16.83
C LYS A 99 10.69 -19.58 -17.29
N GLY A 100 10.93 -18.43 -17.92
CA GLY A 100 9.86 -17.57 -18.46
C GLY A 100 9.10 -16.76 -17.41
N LYS A 101 9.42 -16.91 -16.12
CA LYS A 101 8.74 -16.20 -15.03
C LYS A 101 9.42 -14.86 -14.74
N THR A 102 8.62 -13.84 -14.45
CA THR A 102 9.09 -12.57 -13.90
C THR A 102 9.24 -12.70 -12.38
N VAL A 103 10.36 -12.29 -11.79
CA VAL A 103 10.66 -12.49 -10.37
C VAL A 103 10.97 -11.16 -9.68
N LEU A 104 10.28 -10.87 -8.56
CA LEU A 104 10.57 -9.74 -7.69
C LEU A 104 11.25 -10.22 -6.40
N PRO A 105 12.58 -9.98 -6.22
CA PRO A 105 13.27 -10.30 -4.98
C PRO A 105 13.16 -9.18 -3.95
N LEU A 106 12.74 -9.52 -2.73
CA LEU A 106 12.66 -8.58 -1.61
C LEU A 106 13.42 -9.15 -0.41
N ALA A 107 14.07 -8.27 0.34
CA ALA A 107 14.79 -8.66 1.55
C ALA A 107 14.46 -7.73 2.71
N THR A 108 14.54 -8.26 3.94
CA THR A 108 14.46 -7.44 5.16
C THR A 108 15.67 -7.68 6.04
N GLY A 109 16.17 -6.65 6.72
CA GLY A 109 17.33 -6.81 7.59
C GLY A 109 17.49 -5.71 8.63
N GLY A 110 18.22 -6.02 9.71
CA GLY A 110 18.40 -5.10 10.83
C GLY A 110 19.40 -3.96 10.59
N THR A 111 20.21 -4.02 9.53
CA THR A 111 21.25 -3.02 9.24
C THR A 111 21.37 -2.77 7.73
N PRO A 112 21.65 -1.54 7.30
CA PRO A 112 21.86 -1.22 5.87
C PRO A 112 23.13 -1.85 5.29
N ALA A 113 24.03 -2.38 6.13
CA ALA A 113 25.24 -3.07 5.68
C ALA A 113 24.96 -4.29 4.77
N HIS A 114 23.74 -4.82 4.78
CA HIS A 114 23.35 -5.98 3.98
C HIS A 114 22.47 -5.66 2.77
N VAL A 115 22.34 -4.39 2.37
CA VAL A 115 21.51 -3.99 1.21
C VAL A 115 21.85 -4.79 -0.06
N LEU A 116 23.15 -5.10 -0.25
CA LEU A 116 23.65 -5.85 -1.40
C LEU A 116 23.28 -7.35 -1.42
N VAL A 117 22.58 -7.86 -0.39
CA VAL A 117 22.13 -9.26 -0.34
C VAL A 117 21.26 -9.66 -1.54
N ILE A 118 20.48 -8.70 -2.06
CA ILE A 118 19.60 -8.95 -3.20
C ILE A 118 20.44 -9.25 -4.44
N ASP A 119 21.45 -8.43 -4.72
CA ASP A 119 22.22 -8.53 -5.96
C ASP A 119 23.32 -9.60 -5.89
N TYR A 120 23.93 -9.80 -4.73
CA TYR A 120 25.09 -10.68 -4.61
C TYR A 120 24.78 -12.08 -4.04
N ALA A 121 23.67 -12.24 -3.31
CA ALA A 121 23.26 -13.55 -2.80
C ALA A 121 22.03 -14.07 -3.55
N LEU A 122 20.93 -13.32 -3.55
CA LEU A 122 19.65 -13.86 -4.05
C LEU A 122 19.55 -13.89 -5.59
N ARG A 123 19.89 -12.80 -6.28
CA ARG A 123 19.79 -12.68 -7.75
C ARG A 123 20.57 -13.77 -8.51
N PRO A 124 21.80 -14.17 -8.10
CA PRO A 124 22.52 -15.27 -8.75
C PRO A 124 21.76 -16.60 -8.70
N VAL A 125 21.15 -16.94 -7.57
CA VAL A 125 20.37 -18.18 -7.42
C VAL A 125 19.13 -18.16 -8.31
N LEU A 126 18.40 -17.04 -8.31
CA LEU A 126 17.23 -16.88 -9.19
C LEU A 126 17.59 -16.97 -10.67
N THR A 127 18.76 -16.42 -11.05
CA THR A 127 19.30 -16.53 -12.41
C THR A 127 19.63 -17.98 -12.75
N SER A 128 20.25 -18.74 -11.82
CA SER A 128 20.57 -20.16 -12.06
C SER A 128 19.33 -21.04 -12.23
N LEU A 129 18.20 -20.66 -11.61
CA LEU A 129 16.90 -21.33 -11.76
C LEU A 129 16.16 -20.93 -13.05
N GLY A 130 16.78 -20.09 -13.90
CA GLY A 130 16.27 -19.72 -15.22
C GLY A 130 15.25 -18.59 -15.23
N ALA A 131 15.18 -17.74 -14.20
CA ALA A 131 14.26 -16.59 -14.16
C ALA A 131 14.34 -15.76 -15.46
N GLY A 132 13.18 -15.52 -16.09
CA GLY A 132 13.12 -14.82 -17.39
C GLY A 132 13.41 -13.33 -17.27
N ALA A 133 12.86 -12.68 -16.24
CA ALA A 133 13.16 -11.32 -15.85
C ALA A 133 13.25 -11.25 -14.33
N ILE A 134 14.28 -10.57 -13.81
CA ILE A 134 14.41 -10.34 -12.36
C ILE A 134 14.33 -8.83 -12.14
N GLY A 135 13.29 -8.39 -11.44
CA GLY A 135 13.11 -7.00 -11.07
C GLY A 135 14.29 -6.45 -10.27
N GLN A 136 14.33 -5.12 -10.12
CA GLN A 136 15.36 -4.45 -9.31
C GLN A 136 15.42 -5.04 -7.89
N GLY A 137 14.26 -5.34 -7.31
CA GLY A 137 14.15 -5.79 -5.93
C GLY A 137 14.40 -4.66 -4.94
N TRP A 138 14.05 -4.89 -3.67
CA TRP A 138 14.22 -3.87 -2.63
C TRP A 138 14.50 -4.45 -1.26
N PHE A 139 15.40 -3.78 -0.54
CA PHE A 139 15.78 -4.11 0.83
C PHE A 139 15.07 -3.17 1.81
N VAL A 140 14.29 -3.73 2.73
CA VAL A 140 13.59 -2.97 3.77
C VAL A 140 14.31 -3.12 5.11
N LEU A 141 14.70 -1.99 5.70
CA LEU A 141 15.25 -1.98 7.06
C LEU A 141 14.16 -2.36 8.07
N SER A 142 14.48 -3.29 8.97
CA SER A 142 13.57 -3.73 10.03
C SER A 142 13.09 -2.59 10.93
N ALA A 143 13.90 -1.53 11.09
CA ALA A 143 13.55 -0.33 11.85
C ALA A 143 12.43 0.50 11.20
N HIS A 144 12.20 0.34 9.89
CA HIS A 144 11.13 1.02 9.15
C HIS A 144 9.84 0.18 9.07
N ILE A 145 9.77 -0.93 9.82
CA ILE A 145 8.64 -1.86 9.83
C ILE A 145 8.08 -1.92 11.24
N ASN A 146 6.97 -1.24 11.45
CA ASN A 146 6.22 -1.25 12.70
C ASN A 146 5.08 -2.26 12.59
N LEU A 147 5.14 -3.28 13.43
CA LEU A 147 4.09 -4.29 13.58
C LEU A 147 3.24 -3.93 14.79
N TYR A 148 1.94 -4.14 14.68
CA TYR A 148 1.00 -3.84 15.75
C TYR A 148 0.33 -5.10 16.30
N ASP A 149 0.04 -5.07 17.60
CA ASP A 149 -0.77 -6.09 18.24
C ASP A 149 -2.18 -6.10 17.63
N GLY A 150 -2.73 -7.30 17.39
CA GLY A 150 -4.00 -7.47 16.69
C GLY A 150 -3.92 -7.40 15.15
N GLY A 151 -2.72 -7.20 14.59
CA GLY A 151 -2.43 -7.20 13.16
C GLY A 151 -2.24 -5.81 12.56
N GLY A 152 -1.68 -5.75 11.36
CA GLY A 152 -1.41 -4.51 10.62
C GLY A 152 0.04 -4.07 10.68
N VAL A 153 0.46 -3.37 9.64
CA VAL A 153 1.84 -2.99 9.38
C VAL A 153 1.88 -1.52 9.00
N LEU A 154 2.72 -0.75 9.68
CA LEU A 154 3.11 0.57 9.22
C LEU A 154 4.54 0.53 8.71
N LEU A 155 4.70 0.83 7.42
CA LEU A 155 5.99 1.06 6.80
C LEU A 155 6.29 2.54 6.78
N ASP A 156 7.47 2.93 7.28
CA ASP A 156 7.92 4.31 7.15
C ASP A 156 8.02 4.68 5.67
N GLN A 157 7.85 5.96 5.35
CA GLN A 157 7.85 6.40 3.96
C GLN A 157 9.17 6.11 3.21
N ALA A 158 10.30 6.10 3.94
CA ALA A 158 11.60 5.71 3.38
C ALA A 158 11.65 4.24 2.91
N ALA A 159 10.79 3.38 3.44
CA ALA A 159 10.61 2.01 3.00
C ALA A 159 9.46 1.86 2.00
N SER A 160 8.30 2.47 2.27
CA SER A 160 7.09 2.24 1.47
C SER A 160 7.15 2.83 0.06
N VAL A 161 7.79 3.99 -0.14
CA VAL A 161 7.87 4.62 -1.47
C VAL A 161 8.72 3.80 -2.44
N PRO A 162 9.97 3.40 -2.11
CA PRO A 162 10.75 2.55 -3.00
C PRO A 162 10.13 1.16 -3.18
N LEU A 163 9.54 0.59 -2.11
CA LEU A 163 8.84 -0.70 -2.20
C LEU A 163 7.66 -0.63 -3.17
N TYR A 164 6.89 0.46 -3.12
CA TYR A 164 5.84 0.76 -4.10
C TYR A 164 6.42 0.82 -5.53
N GLN A 165 7.49 1.59 -5.74
CA GLN A 165 8.11 1.75 -7.06
C GLN A 165 8.55 0.41 -7.67
N VAL A 166 9.25 -0.44 -6.91
CA VAL A 166 9.70 -1.74 -7.42
C VAL A 166 8.54 -2.72 -7.64
N THR A 167 7.48 -2.61 -6.84
CA THR A 167 6.27 -3.44 -7.00
C THR A 167 5.52 -3.07 -8.26
N GLU A 168 5.34 -1.78 -8.53
CA GLU A 168 4.65 -1.31 -9.74
C GLU A 168 5.49 -1.54 -10.99
N ALA A 169 6.83 -1.43 -10.92
CA ALA A 169 7.71 -1.81 -12.02
C ALA A 169 7.63 -3.32 -12.34
N PHE A 170 7.51 -4.15 -11.29
CA PHE A 170 7.25 -5.58 -11.44
C PHE A 170 5.89 -5.84 -12.12
N LEU A 171 4.82 -5.21 -11.64
CA LEU A 171 3.48 -5.33 -12.22
C LEU A 171 3.43 -4.87 -13.68
N THR A 172 4.06 -3.74 -14.00
CA THR A 172 4.22 -3.25 -15.37
C THR A 172 4.85 -4.31 -16.28
N THR A 173 5.87 -5.02 -15.78
CA THR A 173 6.53 -6.10 -16.54
C THR A 173 5.61 -7.31 -16.71
N VAL A 174 4.86 -7.68 -15.67
CA VAL A 174 3.89 -8.79 -15.71
C VAL A 174 2.73 -8.49 -16.66
N GLU A 175 2.29 -7.24 -16.74
CA GLU A 175 1.15 -6.79 -17.54
C GLU A 175 1.53 -6.37 -18.97
N GLY A 176 2.83 -6.15 -19.25
CA GLY A 176 3.31 -5.62 -20.53
C GLY A 176 3.05 -4.11 -20.72
N GLY A 177 2.96 -3.36 -19.61
CA GLY A 177 2.65 -1.92 -19.59
C GLY A 177 3.84 -0.99 -19.78
N GLN A 178 3.58 0.32 -19.64
CA GLN A 178 4.62 1.36 -19.60
C GLN A 178 4.99 1.70 -18.14
N PRO A 179 6.25 2.07 -17.84
CA PRO A 179 6.67 2.44 -16.49
C PRO A 179 5.86 3.59 -15.89
N LEU A 180 5.68 3.59 -14.58
CA LEU A 180 5.04 4.70 -13.86
C LEU A 180 5.86 6.00 -13.98
N ASP A 181 5.16 7.11 -14.20
CA ASP A 181 5.75 8.45 -14.08
C ASP A 181 5.92 8.80 -12.59
N SER A 182 7.10 9.29 -12.24
CA SER A 182 7.46 9.74 -10.89
C SER A 182 8.02 11.16 -10.88
N THR A 183 7.83 11.89 -11.97
CA THR A 183 8.26 13.28 -12.11
C THR A 183 7.58 14.13 -11.03
N PRO A 184 8.34 14.96 -10.28
CA PRO A 184 7.74 15.87 -9.30
C PRO A 184 6.62 16.71 -9.92
N VAL A 185 5.51 16.84 -9.20
CA VAL A 185 4.34 17.57 -9.69
C VAL A 185 4.65 19.06 -9.71
N GLN A 186 4.45 19.68 -10.88
CA GLN A 186 4.51 21.14 -10.99
C GLN A 186 3.16 21.73 -10.59
N ALA A 187 3.16 22.56 -9.55
CA ALA A 187 1.92 23.09 -8.97
C ALA A 187 1.05 23.88 -9.98
N ALA A 188 1.67 24.51 -10.98
CA ALA A 188 0.97 25.25 -12.03
C ALA A 188 0.22 24.35 -13.04
N GLU A 189 0.58 23.08 -13.11
CA GLU A 189 0.04 22.10 -14.07
C GLU A 189 -0.97 21.14 -13.40
N ILE A 190 -1.29 21.36 -12.13
CA ILE A 190 -2.31 20.56 -11.42
C ILE A 190 -3.69 20.95 -11.91
N GLU A 191 -4.41 19.99 -12.47
CA GLU A 191 -5.83 20.08 -12.76
C GLU A 191 -6.66 19.67 -11.53
N VAL A 192 -7.66 20.48 -11.17
CA VAL A 192 -8.63 20.13 -10.11
C VAL A 192 -9.91 19.64 -10.77
N LEU A 193 -10.33 18.42 -10.45
CA LEU A 193 -11.52 17.79 -11.01
C LEU A 193 -12.56 17.52 -9.92
N ARG A 194 -13.81 17.96 -10.16
CA ARG A 194 -14.99 17.49 -9.42
C ARG A 194 -15.47 16.21 -10.10
N ALA A 195 -15.31 15.09 -9.43
CA ALA A 195 -15.66 13.78 -9.95
C ALA A 195 -16.76 13.14 -9.12
N ARG A 196 -17.16 11.94 -9.51
CA ARG A 196 -17.90 10.98 -8.70
C ARG A 196 -16.99 9.80 -8.35
N PRO A 197 -17.22 9.11 -7.23
CA PRO A 197 -16.42 7.92 -6.89
C PRO A 197 -16.45 6.83 -7.97
N GLU A 198 -17.49 6.79 -8.79
CA GLU A 198 -17.67 5.83 -9.88
C GLU A 198 -16.92 6.20 -11.16
N ASP A 199 -16.38 7.43 -11.26
CA ASP A 199 -15.66 7.88 -12.44
C ASP A 199 -14.30 7.15 -12.57
N PRO A 200 -13.85 6.81 -13.79
CA PRO A 200 -12.58 6.12 -14.00
C PRO A 200 -11.37 6.81 -13.36
N GLU A 201 -11.39 8.14 -13.30
CA GLU A 201 -10.34 8.98 -12.71
C GLU A 201 -10.21 8.77 -11.19
N ALA A 202 -11.27 8.30 -10.51
CA ALA A 202 -11.24 8.01 -9.07
C ALA A 202 -10.64 6.63 -8.75
N ALA A 203 -10.56 5.73 -9.74
CA ALA A 203 -10.10 4.35 -9.53
C ALA A 203 -8.70 4.26 -8.88
N PRO A 204 -7.67 5.04 -9.27
CA PRO A 204 -6.36 4.98 -8.64
C PRO A 204 -6.40 5.33 -7.15
N LEU A 205 -7.16 6.37 -6.78
CA LEU A 205 -7.32 6.79 -5.40
C LEU A 205 -7.99 5.70 -4.56
N LEU A 206 -9.10 5.13 -5.07
CA LEU A 206 -9.87 4.13 -4.34
C LEU A 206 -9.08 2.83 -4.17
N ALA A 207 -8.41 2.36 -5.23
CA ALA A 207 -7.58 1.17 -5.18
C ALA A 207 -6.43 1.32 -4.15
N ASP A 208 -5.72 2.45 -4.18
CA ASP A 208 -4.65 2.72 -3.22
C ASP A 208 -5.15 2.80 -1.77
N LEU A 209 -6.31 3.44 -1.53
CA LEU A 209 -6.88 3.53 -0.19
C LEU A 209 -7.26 2.15 0.38
N ILE A 210 -7.79 1.24 -0.44
CA ILE A 210 -8.07 -0.15 -0.02
C ILE A 210 -6.78 -0.81 0.47
N VAL A 211 -5.70 -0.70 -0.31
CA VAL A 211 -4.40 -1.29 0.02
C VAL A 211 -3.83 -0.65 1.28
N GLU A 212 -3.88 0.66 1.40
CA GLU A 212 -3.33 1.40 2.55
C GLU A 212 -4.05 1.03 3.85
N TYR A 213 -5.39 1.05 3.86
CA TYR A 213 -6.16 0.74 5.07
C TYR A 213 -6.04 -0.72 5.48
N SER A 214 -6.19 -1.64 4.53
CA SER A 214 -6.07 -3.08 4.81
C SER A 214 -4.66 -3.43 5.31
N THR A 215 -3.61 -2.76 4.84
CA THR A 215 -2.25 -2.97 5.34
C THR A 215 -2.05 -2.41 6.73
N ARG A 216 -2.47 -1.16 6.97
CA ARG A 216 -2.18 -0.46 8.22
C ARG A 216 -2.90 -1.04 9.44
N TYR A 217 -4.11 -1.58 9.23
CA TYR A 217 -4.95 -2.09 10.31
C TYR A 217 -5.06 -3.62 10.33
N GLY A 218 -4.55 -4.32 9.31
CA GLY A 218 -4.43 -5.79 9.30
C GLY A 218 -5.73 -6.57 9.22
N ARG A 219 -6.89 -5.90 9.34
CA ARG A 219 -8.23 -6.48 9.24
C ARG A 219 -9.15 -5.48 8.59
N THR A 220 -10.13 -6.00 7.85
CA THR A 220 -11.33 -5.27 7.49
C THR A 220 -12.21 -5.11 8.73
N THR A 221 -11.91 -4.13 9.58
CA THR A 221 -12.89 -3.60 10.55
C THR A 221 -13.94 -2.77 9.81
N GLU A 222 -15.07 -2.44 10.46
CA GLU A 222 -16.05 -1.49 9.91
C GLU A 222 -15.30 -0.26 9.37
N HIS A 223 -14.51 0.43 10.20
CA HIS A 223 -13.80 1.69 9.85
C HIS A 223 -12.68 1.64 8.80
N THR A 224 -12.40 0.46 8.24
CA THR A 224 -11.36 0.26 7.22
C THR A 224 -11.94 -0.10 5.85
N GLN A 225 -13.26 -0.31 5.77
CA GLN A 225 -13.96 -0.58 4.54
C GLN A 225 -14.40 0.72 3.86
N LEU A 226 -13.93 0.95 2.63
CA LEU A 226 -14.45 2.04 1.79
C LEU A 226 -15.95 1.92 1.48
N THR A 227 -16.54 0.75 1.76
CA THR A 227 -17.96 0.41 1.62
C THR A 227 -18.83 0.77 2.83
N GLU A 228 -18.26 1.25 3.94
CA GLU A 228 -19.07 1.75 5.08
C GLU A 228 -20.03 2.88 4.68
N VAL A 229 -19.59 3.71 3.72
CA VAL A 229 -20.33 4.87 3.25
C VAL A 229 -20.67 4.65 1.77
N PRO A 230 -21.95 4.69 1.39
CA PRO A 230 -22.37 4.60 0.00
C PRO A 230 -21.64 5.62 -0.88
N ALA A 231 -21.26 5.21 -2.09
CA ALA A 231 -20.63 6.12 -3.05
C ALA A 231 -21.52 7.35 -3.36
N SER A 232 -22.84 7.16 -3.32
CA SER A 232 -23.85 8.20 -3.51
C SER A 232 -23.83 9.32 -2.46
N ASP A 233 -23.27 9.09 -1.26
CA ASP A 233 -23.13 10.13 -0.23
C ASP A 233 -22.14 11.24 -0.66
N PHE A 234 -21.27 10.94 -1.62
CA PHE A 234 -20.29 11.88 -2.16
C PHE A 234 -20.79 12.60 -3.42
N HIS A 235 -22.01 12.30 -3.86
CA HIS A 235 -22.64 12.99 -5.00
C HIS A 235 -23.16 14.36 -4.57
N THR A 236 -23.04 15.34 -5.46
CA THR A 236 -23.49 16.73 -5.21
C THR A 236 -24.95 16.82 -4.83
N ASP A 237 -25.82 16.02 -5.45
CA ASP A 237 -27.25 16.00 -5.17
C ASP A 237 -27.59 15.50 -3.75
N SER A 238 -26.66 14.77 -3.12
CA SER A 238 -26.76 14.28 -1.73
C SER A 238 -26.12 15.24 -0.71
N GLY A 239 -25.60 16.39 -1.15
CA GLY A 239 -24.78 17.28 -0.30
C GLY A 239 -23.33 16.81 -0.15
N GLY A 240 -22.84 15.96 -1.06
CA GLY A 240 -21.46 15.50 -1.09
C GLY A 240 -20.63 16.16 -2.18
N ALA A 241 -19.32 15.94 -2.15
CA ALA A 241 -18.44 16.25 -3.27
C ALA A 241 -17.21 15.34 -3.26
N PHE A 242 -16.69 15.03 -4.44
CA PHE A 242 -15.44 14.29 -4.60
C PHE A 242 -14.45 15.15 -5.42
N VAL A 243 -13.23 15.30 -4.91
CA VAL A 243 -12.18 16.11 -5.53
C VAL A 243 -11.00 15.22 -5.88
N LEU A 244 -10.53 15.39 -7.11
CA LEU A 244 -9.28 14.83 -7.58
C LEU A 244 -8.32 15.95 -7.99
N LEU A 245 -7.04 15.77 -7.70
CA LEU A 245 -5.94 16.52 -8.28
C LEU A 245 -5.28 15.63 -9.33
N ARG A 246 -5.16 16.13 -10.56
CA ARG A 246 -4.54 15.43 -11.69
C ARG A 246 -3.27 16.14 -12.15
N TYR A 247 -2.28 15.35 -12.56
CA TYR A 247 -1.03 15.82 -13.15
C TYR A 247 -0.60 14.83 -14.23
N GLY A 248 -0.20 15.30 -15.41
CA GLY A 248 0.12 14.42 -16.54
C GLY A 248 -1.01 13.47 -16.95
N GLY A 249 -2.27 13.86 -16.72
CA GLY A 249 -3.45 13.02 -16.96
C GLY A 249 -3.73 11.95 -15.89
N GLN A 250 -2.88 11.82 -14.87
CA GLN A 250 -3.02 10.85 -13.79
C GLN A 250 -3.53 11.49 -12.51
N THR A 251 -4.35 10.77 -11.74
CA THR A 251 -4.83 11.20 -10.42
C THR A 251 -3.69 11.06 -9.40
N VAL A 252 -3.26 12.19 -8.82
CA VAL A 252 -2.10 12.25 -7.90
C VAL A 252 -2.49 12.50 -6.45
N ALA A 253 -3.68 13.03 -6.19
CA ALA A 253 -4.27 13.16 -4.87
C ALA A 253 -5.79 13.33 -4.96
N GLY A 254 -6.49 13.18 -3.84
CA GLY A 254 -7.91 13.48 -3.79
C GLY A 254 -8.51 13.29 -2.40
N GLY A 255 -9.81 13.55 -2.33
CA GLY A 255 -10.59 13.46 -1.10
C GLY A 255 -12.06 13.72 -1.37
N ALA A 256 -12.89 13.52 -0.36
CA ALA A 256 -14.33 13.65 -0.48
C ALA A 256 -14.92 14.33 0.74
N ILE A 257 -16.09 14.95 0.56
CA ILE A 257 -16.99 15.33 1.63
C ILE A 257 -18.35 14.67 1.44
N ARG A 258 -19.01 14.38 2.56
CA ARG A 258 -20.42 13.99 2.60
C ARG A 258 -21.16 14.84 3.62
N ARG A 259 -22.49 14.85 3.55
CA ARG A 259 -23.32 15.46 4.58
C ARG A 259 -23.15 14.74 5.92
N TYR A 260 -22.85 15.49 6.98
CA TYR A 260 -22.88 14.98 8.36
C TYR A 260 -24.17 15.43 9.05
N ASP A 261 -24.48 16.72 8.97
CA ASP A 261 -25.74 17.33 9.39
C ASP A 261 -26.09 18.52 8.47
N ASP A 262 -27.00 19.41 8.87
CA ASP A 262 -27.43 20.57 8.07
C ASP A 262 -26.35 21.65 7.91
N GLN A 263 -25.35 21.68 8.79
CA GLN A 263 -24.31 22.71 8.83
C GLN A 263 -22.89 22.16 8.70
N THR A 264 -22.73 20.85 8.82
CA THR A 264 -21.43 20.17 8.87
C THR A 264 -21.29 19.19 7.71
N ALA A 265 -20.16 19.28 7.02
CA ALA A 265 -19.71 18.24 6.09
C ALA A 265 -18.63 17.37 6.76
N GLU A 266 -18.64 16.06 6.51
CA GLU A 266 -17.58 15.16 6.94
C GLU A 266 -16.58 14.91 5.81
N VAL A 267 -15.30 15.17 6.05
CA VAL A 267 -14.22 14.82 5.12
C VAL A 267 -13.92 13.32 5.21
N LYS A 268 -13.85 12.65 4.06
CA LYS A 268 -13.52 11.24 3.92
C LYS A 268 -12.57 11.02 2.73
N ARG A 269 -12.01 9.81 2.64
CA ARG A 269 -11.25 9.32 1.47
C ARG A 269 -10.07 10.23 1.08
N MET A 270 -9.47 10.90 2.07
CA MET A 270 -8.27 11.71 1.87
C MET A 270 -7.11 10.80 1.46
N TRP A 271 -6.48 11.12 0.34
CA TRP A 271 -5.39 10.33 -0.22
C TRP A 271 -4.40 11.20 -1.00
N THR A 272 -3.15 10.77 -1.01
CA THR A 272 -2.11 11.31 -1.88
C THR A 272 -1.24 10.16 -2.34
N SER A 273 -1.04 10.08 -3.66
CA SER A 273 -0.21 9.08 -4.33
C SER A 273 1.15 8.94 -3.63
N HIS A 274 1.59 7.71 -3.42
CA HIS A 274 2.86 7.37 -2.79
C HIS A 274 4.05 8.11 -3.44
N LEU A 275 4.00 8.30 -4.76
CA LEU A 275 5.02 8.98 -5.54
C LEU A 275 5.01 10.51 -5.37
N HIS A 276 3.89 11.09 -4.91
CA HIS A 276 3.66 12.53 -4.90
C HIS A 276 3.43 13.12 -3.49
N ARG A 277 3.70 12.33 -2.44
CA ARG A 277 3.62 12.77 -1.04
C ARG A 277 4.67 13.84 -0.71
N ARG A 278 4.40 14.63 0.34
CA ARG A 278 5.20 15.79 0.80
C ARG A 278 5.37 16.94 -0.20
N GLN A 279 4.56 16.98 -1.27
CA GLN A 279 4.56 18.08 -2.25
C GLN A 279 3.41 19.09 -2.00
N GLY A 280 2.82 19.07 -0.80
CA GLY A 280 1.70 19.95 -0.44
C GLY A 280 0.32 19.55 -1.00
N LEU A 281 0.22 18.42 -1.72
CA LEU A 281 -1.03 17.99 -2.38
C LEU A 281 -2.17 17.73 -1.38
N GLY A 282 -1.92 17.09 -0.24
CA GLY A 282 -2.97 16.87 0.78
C GLY A 282 -3.55 18.18 1.33
N ARG A 283 -2.72 19.22 1.51
CA ARG A 283 -3.18 20.56 1.88
C ARG A 283 -4.00 21.19 0.75
N ARG A 284 -3.61 20.97 -0.50
CA ARG A 284 -4.36 21.47 -1.66
C ARG A 284 -5.73 20.79 -1.77
N VAL A 285 -5.81 19.47 -1.60
CA VAL A 285 -7.09 18.73 -1.56
C VAL A 285 -8.00 19.30 -0.49
N LEU A 286 -7.52 19.48 0.75
CA LEU A 286 -8.33 20.04 1.84
C LEU A 286 -8.86 21.44 1.49
N ALA A 287 -8.05 22.31 0.87
CA ALA A 287 -8.52 23.61 0.43
C ALA A 287 -9.65 23.53 -0.62
N GLU A 288 -9.57 22.58 -1.56
CA GLU A 288 -10.64 22.38 -2.55
C GLU A 288 -11.90 21.74 -1.94
N LEU A 289 -11.75 20.90 -0.91
CA LEU A 289 -12.87 20.34 -0.15
C LEU A 289 -13.55 21.40 0.73
N GLU A 290 -12.78 22.31 1.34
CA GLU A 290 -13.32 23.47 2.07
C GLU A 290 -14.16 24.35 1.14
N ARG A 291 -13.68 24.65 -0.06
CA ARG A 291 -14.47 25.38 -1.08
C ARG A 291 -15.74 24.64 -1.44
N ALA A 292 -15.66 23.33 -1.64
CA ALA A 292 -16.83 22.48 -1.93
C ALA A 292 -17.89 22.58 -0.84
N ALA A 293 -17.44 22.51 0.42
CA ALA A 293 -18.32 22.54 1.56
C ALA A 293 -19.01 23.90 1.67
N VAL A 294 -18.28 24.99 1.44
CA VAL A 294 -18.85 26.35 1.38
C VAL A 294 -19.86 26.49 0.24
N ASP A 295 -19.56 25.97 -0.96
CA ASP A 295 -20.47 26.03 -2.11
C ASP A 295 -21.77 25.24 -1.86
N LEU A 296 -21.71 24.18 -1.05
CA LEU A 296 -22.86 23.39 -0.60
C LEU A 296 -23.59 23.99 0.62
N GLY A 297 -23.10 25.11 1.16
CA GLY A 297 -23.74 25.83 2.26
C GLY A 297 -23.33 25.38 3.67
N TYR A 298 -22.36 24.49 3.80
CA TYR A 298 -21.83 24.07 5.10
C TYR A 298 -21.01 25.18 5.76
N ARG A 299 -21.03 25.17 7.09
CA ARG A 299 -20.30 26.12 7.96
C ARG A 299 -19.18 25.47 8.75
N LYS A 300 -19.16 24.14 8.79
CA LYS A 300 -18.22 23.36 9.58
C LYS A 300 -17.75 22.12 8.80
N LEU A 301 -16.50 21.75 9.03
CA LEU A 301 -15.96 20.45 8.66
C LEU A 301 -15.72 19.59 9.89
N TYR A 302 -16.05 18.33 9.76
CA TYR A 302 -15.69 17.25 10.68
C TYR A 302 -14.86 16.22 9.93
N LEU A 303 -13.93 15.56 10.61
CA LEU A 303 -13.26 14.38 10.06
C LEU A 303 -12.76 13.47 11.16
N THR A 304 -12.50 12.22 10.81
CA THR A 304 -11.79 11.26 11.63
C THR A 304 -10.59 10.71 10.88
N THR A 305 -9.52 10.42 11.60
CA THR A 305 -8.40 9.63 11.10
C THR A 305 -8.09 8.51 12.07
N GLY A 306 -7.57 7.39 11.57
CA GLY A 306 -7.23 6.29 12.46
C GLY A 306 -5.95 6.57 13.27
N PRO A 307 -5.73 5.82 14.36
CA PRO A 307 -4.69 6.10 15.34
C PRO A 307 -3.28 5.88 14.79
N ARG A 308 -3.16 4.96 13.83
CA ARG A 308 -1.91 4.64 13.16
C ARG A 308 -1.51 5.65 12.08
N GLN A 309 -2.19 6.79 11.92
CA GLN A 309 -1.97 7.79 10.85
C GLN A 309 -1.39 9.14 11.35
N PRO A 310 -0.17 9.17 11.89
CA PRO A 310 0.41 10.40 12.43
C PRO A 310 0.58 11.50 11.37
N GLU A 311 0.82 11.14 10.11
CA GLU A 311 0.98 12.10 9.01
C GLU A 311 -0.32 12.85 8.70
N ALA A 312 -1.45 12.14 8.74
CA ALA A 312 -2.77 12.72 8.54
C ALA A 312 -3.14 13.64 9.71
N ALA A 313 -2.94 13.18 10.96
CA ALA A 313 -3.16 14.00 12.15
C ALA A 313 -2.31 15.28 12.14
N ALA A 314 -1.04 15.19 11.72
CA ALA A 314 -0.16 16.34 11.58
C ALA A 314 -0.64 17.31 10.48
N LEU A 315 -1.09 16.79 9.32
CA LEU A 315 -1.66 17.59 8.24
C LEU A 315 -2.89 18.38 8.72
N TYR A 316 -3.85 17.71 9.36
CA TYR A 316 -5.10 18.36 9.79
C TYR A 316 -4.83 19.47 10.81
N ARG A 317 -3.96 19.25 11.79
CA ARG A 317 -3.53 20.31 12.72
C ARG A 317 -2.88 21.48 12.00
N ALA A 318 -1.98 21.20 11.05
CA ALA A 318 -1.26 22.23 10.30
C ALA A 318 -2.17 23.11 9.41
N VAL A 319 -3.35 22.60 9.02
CA VAL A 319 -4.34 23.35 8.22
C VAL A 319 -5.50 23.92 9.05
N GLY A 320 -5.37 23.89 10.38
CA GLY A 320 -6.27 24.58 11.31
C GLY A 320 -7.44 23.75 11.84
N PHE A 321 -7.46 22.43 11.62
CA PHE A 321 -8.41 21.56 12.32
C PHE A 321 -8.03 21.41 13.78
N GLN A 322 -9.03 21.49 14.65
CA GLN A 322 -8.91 21.34 16.09
C GLN A 322 -9.16 19.88 16.50
N PRO A 323 -8.21 19.20 17.17
CA PRO A 323 -8.41 17.86 17.68
C PRO A 323 -9.54 17.85 18.73
N GLN A 324 -10.37 16.82 18.71
CA GLN A 324 -11.45 16.60 19.69
C GLN A 324 -11.12 15.42 20.62
N PHE A 325 -9.83 15.21 20.89
CA PHE A 325 -9.27 14.13 21.70
C PHE A 325 -8.02 14.63 22.44
N ASP A 326 -7.56 13.87 23.43
CA ASP A 326 -6.31 14.15 24.14
C ASP A 326 -5.11 13.87 23.23
N VAL A 327 -4.37 14.93 22.87
CA VAL A 327 -3.23 14.84 21.94
C VAL A 327 -1.98 14.21 22.56
N ASP A 328 -1.93 14.12 23.89
CA ASP A 328 -0.81 13.55 24.64
C ASP A 328 -1.03 12.07 24.99
N ALA A 329 -2.26 11.57 24.85
CA ALA A 329 -2.58 10.17 25.03
C ALA A 329 -2.10 9.30 23.86
N ASP A 330 -1.82 8.02 24.14
CA ASP A 330 -1.49 7.03 23.11
C ASP A 330 -2.65 6.91 22.10
N PRO A 331 -2.44 7.23 20.81
CA PRO A 331 -3.49 7.16 19.80
C PRO A 331 -4.18 5.79 19.75
N GLU A 332 -3.45 4.68 19.93
CA GLU A 332 -4.06 3.35 19.87
C GLU A 332 -5.05 3.08 21.01
N SER A 333 -4.90 3.77 22.15
CA SER A 333 -5.87 3.71 23.25
C SER A 333 -7.16 4.49 22.98
N ILE A 334 -7.13 5.45 22.06
CA ILE A 334 -8.27 6.31 21.69
C ILE A 334 -9.09 5.69 20.55
N GLY A 335 -8.40 5.13 19.55
CA GLY A 335 -9.03 4.64 18.33
C GLY A 335 -9.21 5.76 17.30
N PRO A 336 -10.42 6.02 16.77
CA PRO A 336 -10.65 7.12 15.84
C PRO A 336 -10.27 8.47 16.46
N LEU A 337 -9.52 9.28 15.71
CA LEU A 337 -9.05 10.60 16.12
C LEU A 337 -9.92 11.69 15.44
N PRO A 338 -10.95 12.22 16.13
CA PRO A 338 -11.85 13.24 15.58
C PRO A 338 -11.23 14.64 15.52
N PHE A 339 -11.58 15.38 14.49
CA PHE A 339 -11.18 16.77 14.27
C PHE A 339 -12.35 17.61 13.78
N THR A 340 -12.35 18.90 14.11
CA THR A 340 -13.32 19.86 13.55
C THR A 340 -12.66 21.15 13.10
N LYS A 341 -13.28 21.85 12.14
CA LYS A 341 -12.85 23.16 11.67
C LYS A 341 -14.06 23.99 11.24
N ASP A 342 -14.15 25.23 11.70
CA ASP A 342 -15.15 26.18 11.21
C ASP A 342 -14.71 26.76 9.86
N LEU A 343 -15.67 26.89 8.94
CA LEU A 343 -15.45 27.44 7.60
C LEU A 343 -15.69 28.94 7.60
N THR A 344 -14.73 29.69 7.06
CA THR A 344 -14.90 31.12 6.85
C THR A 344 -15.71 31.36 5.58
N LEU A 345 -16.94 31.85 5.73
CA LEU A 345 -17.75 32.29 4.60
C LEU A 345 -17.21 33.63 4.10
N ALA A 346 -16.54 33.64 2.94
CA ALA A 346 -16.28 34.90 2.26
C ALA A 346 -17.62 35.42 1.71
N LEU A 347 -18.07 36.57 2.21
CA LEU A 347 -19.21 37.29 1.63
C LEU A 347 -18.89 37.57 0.16
N LYS A 348 -19.54 36.85 -0.77
CA LYS A 348 -19.57 37.26 -2.18
C LYS A 348 -20.35 38.57 -2.21
N VAL A 349 -19.64 39.69 -2.25
CA VAL A 349 -20.24 40.97 -2.61
C VAL A 349 -20.72 40.83 -4.05
N ALA A 350 -22.04 40.75 -4.23
CA ALA A 350 -22.64 40.76 -5.56
C ALA A 350 -22.20 42.06 -6.26
N SER A 351 -21.62 41.93 -7.46
CA SER A 351 -21.33 43.06 -8.35
C SER A 351 -22.48 43.25 -9.33
#